data_AF-A0A7I7Q7B3-F1
#
_entry.id   AF-A0A7I7Q7B3-F1
#
_cell.length_a   1.000
_cell.length_b   1.000
_cell.length_c   1.000
_cell.angle_alpha   90.00
_cell.angle_beta   90.00
_cell.angle_gamma   90.00
#
_symmetry.space_group_name_H-M   'P 1'
#
loop_
_entity.id
_entity.type
_entity.pdbx_description
1 polymer ?
#
loop_
_entity_poly.entity_id
_entity_poly.type
_entity_poly.pdbx_seq_one_letter_code
_entity_poly.pdbx_strand_id
1 'polypeptide(L)'
;MSYRVQLLCAWAGPATVLVTLLGWLIAGILPIPLGSSSSTQEVVNFYGHDTRVLSGLVISQLGICLVFPLIGLIGYFLLRIEGRRPILTFVQLVTGAATGVLLLLPMLLMAVIAFRPYRNPEITVTLNDIAWLGGFKVWLQQLCLSGWTVAC
;
A
#
# COMPACT_ATOMS: atom_id res chain seq x y z
N MET A 1 -4.21 1.41 28.16
CA MET A 1 -3.18 1.00 27.18
C MET A 1 -1.84 1.56 27.66
N SER A 2 -0.79 0.74 27.73
CA SER A 2 0.53 1.18 28.21
C SER A 2 1.20 2.10 27.18
N TYR A 3 1.92 3.13 27.65
CA TYR A 3 2.64 4.09 26.81
C TYR A 3 3.58 3.41 25.80
N ARG A 4 4.22 2.30 26.20
CA ARG A 4 5.11 1.51 25.33
C ARG A 4 4.38 0.96 24.09
N VAL A 5 3.14 0.50 24.25
CA VAL A 5 2.36 -0.05 23.13
C VAL A 5 1.91 1.07 22.19
N GLN A 6 1.56 2.25 22.73
CA GLN A 6 1.22 3.40 21.89
C GLN A 6 2.43 3.86 21.06
N LEU A 7 3.61 3.88 21.67
CA LEU A 7 4.85 4.24 20.97
C LEU A 7 5.17 3.24 19.85
N LEU A 8 5.03 1.93 20.09
CA LEU A 8 5.20 0.90 19.06
C LEU A 8 4.21 1.08 17.89
N CYS A 9 2.94 1.33 18.18
CA CYS A 9 1.94 1.59 17.15
C CYS A 9 2.21 2.88 16.38
N ALA A 10 2.74 3.93 17.03
CA ALA A 10 3.10 5.18 16.37
C ALA A 10 4.27 4.98 15.40
N TRP A 11 5.28 4.21 15.80
CA TRP A 11 6.42 3.86 14.93
C TRP A 11 6.06 2.96 13.75
N ALA A 12 4.92 2.27 13.82
CA ALA A 12 4.44 1.46 12.71
C ALA A 12 4.14 2.30 11.45
N GLY A 13 3.79 3.59 11.61
CA GLY A 13 3.61 4.53 10.51
C GLY A 13 4.89 4.77 9.70
N PRO A 14 5.94 5.36 10.31
CA PRO A 14 7.24 5.51 9.65
C PRO A 14 7.82 4.19 9.14
N ALA A 15 7.66 3.10 9.91
CA ALA A 15 8.11 1.77 9.49
C ALA A 15 7.39 1.29 8.22
N THR A 16 6.08 1.55 8.08
CA THR A 16 5.31 1.26 6.86
C THR A 16 5.98 1.90 5.64
N VAL A 17 6.31 3.18 5.72
CA VAL A 17 6.92 3.92 4.60
C VAL A 17 8.30 3.36 4.27
N LEU A 18 9.16 3.19 5.28
CA LEU A 18 10.53 2.73 5.08
C LEU A 18 10.59 1.32 4.49
N VAL A 19 9.82 0.38 5.06
CA VAL A 19 9.79 -1.02 4.59
C VAL A 19 9.18 -1.11 3.20
N THR A 20 8.11 -0.36 2.92
CA THR A 20 7.46 -0.36 1.61
C THR A 20 8.38 0.18 0.52
N LEU A 21 9.05 1.30 0.77
CA LEU A 21 10.02 1.88 -0.17
C LEU A 21 11.26 1.00 -0.36
N LEU A 22 11.73 0.36 0.70
CA LEU A 22 12.84 -0.59 0.61
C LEU A 22 12.48 -1.78 -0.28
N GLY A 23 11.28 -2.35 -0.12
CA GLY A 23 10.80 -3.43 -0.99
C GLY A 23 10.67 -2.99 -2.45
N TRP A 24 10.20 -1.77 -2.72
CA TRP A 24 10.14 -1.21 -4.08
C TRP A 24 11.52 -0.99 -4.69
N LEU A 25 12.48 -0.56 -3.87
CA LEU A 25 13.88 -0.42 -4.29
C LEU A 25 14.48 -1.78 -4.65
N ILE A 26 14.24 -2.80 -3.82
CA ILE A 26 14.68 -4.18 -4.10
C ILE A 26 14.02 -4.70 -5.37
N ALA A 27 12.70 -4.49 -5.54
CA ALA A 27 11.97 -4.90 -6.73
C ALA A 27 12.43 -4.17 -8.01
N GLY A 28 13.12 -3.03 -7.89
CA GLY A 28 13.57 -2.21 -9.01
C GLY A 28 12.47 -1.30 -9.58
N ILE A 29 11.40 -1.04 -8.81
CA ILE A 29 10.30 -0.15 -9.21
C ILE A 29 10.76 1.32 -9.18
N LEU A 30 11.74 1.65 -8.33
CA LEU A 30 12.38 2.97 -8.23
C LEU A 30 13.68 2.95 -9.07
N PRO A 31 13.99 3.96 -9.91
CA PRO A 31 13.57 5.37 -9.84
C PRO A 31 12.43 5.81 -10.79
N ILE A 32 12.07 5.05 -11.82
CA ILE A 32 10.95 5.36 -12.73
C ILE A 32 10.02 4.15 -12.76
N PRO A 33 8.83 4.22 -12.15
CA PRO A 33 7.88 3.11 -12.21
C PRO A 33 7.43 2.89 -13.65
N LEU A 34 7.19 1.62 -14.01
CA LEU A 34 6.58 1.26 -15.27
C LEU A 34 5.19 1.89 -15.36
N GLY A 35 5.06 2.92 -16.19
CA GLY A 35 3.83 3.69 -16.35
C GLY A 35 3.13 3.38 -17.66
N SER A 36 2.06 4.14 -17.95
CA SER A 36 1.32 4.04 -19.22
C SER A 36 2.16 4.37 -20.47
N SER A 37 3.35 4.94 -20.28
CA SER A 37 4.31 5.23 -21.36
C SER A 37 5.32 4.11 -21.60
N SER A 38 5.35 3.07 -20.76
CA SER A 38 6.28 1.96 -20.90
C SER A 38 5.84 1.02 -22.02
N SER A 39 6.81 0.54 -22.81
CA SER A 39 6.53 -0.42 -23.88
C SER A 39 6.22 -1.81 -23.29
N THR A 40 5.46 -2.62 -24.03
CA THR A 40 5.16 -4.02 -23.65
C THR A 40 6.42 -4.82 -23.32
N GLN A 41 7.49 -4.61 -24.10
CA GLN A 41 8.77 -5.30 -23.91
C GLN A 41 9.45 -4.90 -22.59
N GLU A 42 9.38 -3.63 -22.19
CA GLU A 42 9.93 -3.14 -20.93
C GLU A 42 9.21 -3.76 -19.72
N VAL A 43 7.88 -3.83 -19.78
CA VAL A 43 7.07 -4.44 -18.72
C VAL A 43 7.41 -5.92 -18.56
N VAL A 44 7.49 -6.66 -19.67
CA VAL A 44 7.85 -8.09 -19.65
C VAL A 44 9.28 -8.29 -19.11
N ASN A 45 10.25 -7.50 -19.57
CA ASN A 45 11.65 -7.61 -19.14
C ASN A 45 11.83 -7.31 -17.64
N PHE A 46 11.05 -6.37 -17.10
CA PHE A 46 11.05 -6.06 -15.67
C PHE A 46 10.64 -7.27 -14.83
N TYR A 47 9.49 -7.86 -15.15
CA TYR A 47 8.96 -9.01 -14.39
C TYR A 47 9.73 -10.30 -14.62
N GLY A 48 10.53 -10.42 -15.69
CA GLY A 48 11.36 -11.61 -15.97
C GLY A 48 12.53 -11.83 -14.99
N HIS A 49 12.79 -10.91 -14.06
CA HIS A 49 13.76 -11.06 -12.96
C HIS A 49 13.09 -11.60 -11.69
N ASP A 50 12.50 -12.81 -11.81
CA ASP A 50 11.48 -13.36 -10.90
C ASP A 50 11.78 -13.21 -9.41
N THR A 51 12.96 -13.64 -8.95
CA THR A 51 13.26 -13.73 -7.50
C THR A 51 13.45 -12.37 -6.84
N ARG A 52 14.09 -11.43 -7.52
CA ARG A 52 14.33 -10.07 -7.00
C ARG A 52 13.03 -9.27 -6.95
N VAL A 53 12.25 -9.30 -8.03
CA VAL A 53 10.97 -8.57 -8.11
C VAL A 53 9.99 -9.13 -7.08
N LEU A 54 9.85 -10.46 -7.01
CA LEU A 54 8.92 -11.10 -6.09
C LEU A 54 9.28 -10.87 -4.62
N SER A 55 10.57 -10.99 -4.25
CA SER A 55 11.00 -10.70 -2.88
C SER A 55 10.78 -9.24 -2.48
N GLY A 56 11.08 -8.29 -3.37
CA GLY A 56 10.82 -6.87 -3.14
C GLY A 56 9.32 -6.57 -2.95
N LEU A 57 8.45 -7.15 -3.80
CA LEU A 57 7.00 -7.00 -3.68
C LEU A 57 6.46 -7.58 -2.37
N VAL A 58 6.95 -8.75 -1.92
CA VAL A 58 6.54 -9.33 -0.63
C VAL A 58 6.99 -8.45 0.53
N ILE A 59 8.22 -7.92 0.51
CA ILE A 59 8.71 -7.00 1.54
C ILE A 59 7.82 -5.75 1.59
N SER A 60 7.45 -5.20 0.44
CA SER A 60 6.54 -4.05 0.38
C SER A 60 5.14 -4.37 0.90
N GLN A 61 4.61 -5.55 0.60
CA GLN A 61 3.34 -6.04 1.13
C GLN A 61 3.36 -6.09 2.67
N LEU A 62 4.44 -6.61 3.25
CA LEU A 62 4.64 -6.64 4.70
C LEU A 62 4.75 -5.23 5.29
N GLY A 63 5.42 -4.32 4.59
CA GLY A 63 5.47 -2.90 4.94
C GLY A 63 4.08 -2.29 5.06
N ILE A 64 3.22 -2.48 4.05
CA ILE A 64 1.84 -1.97 4.04
C ILE A 64 1.04 -2.49 5.24
N CYS A 65 1.21 -3.76 5.64
CA CYS A 65 0.53 -4.31 6.81
C CYS A 65 0.86 -3.60 8.13
N LEU A 66 2.00 -2.90 8.22
CA LEU A 66 2.36 -2.12 9.41
C LEU A 66 1.49 -0.86 9.59
N VAL A 67 0.65 -0.50 8.61
CA VAL A 67 -0.26 0.65 8.74
C VAL A 67 -1.41 0.39 9.71
N PHE A 68 -1.84 -0.87 9.89
CA PHE A 68 -2.98 -1.22 10.72
C PHE A 68 -2.80 -0.87 12.21
N PRO A 69 -1.63 -1.13 12.85
CA PRO A 69 -1.35 -0.64 14.19
C PRO A 69 -1.48 0.88 14.35
N LEU A 70 -1.04 1.66 13.35
CA LEU A 70 -1.18 3.12 13.37
C LEU A 70 -2.66 3.53 13.27
N ILE A 71 -3.42 2.93 12.37
CA ILE A 71 -4.87 3.17 12.22
C ILE A 71 -5.59 2.87 13.54
N GLY A 72 -5.27 1.75 14.19
CA GLY A 72 -5.83 1.39 15.49
C GLY A 72 -5.48 2.39 16.59
N LEU A 73 -4.25 2.91 16.59
CA LEU A 73 -3.83 3.94 17.54
C LEU A 73 -4.58 5.26 17.34
N ILE A 74 -4.76 5.70 16.09
CA ILE A 74 -5.54 6.91 15.78
C ILE A 74 -6.99 6.72 16.20
N GLY A 75 -7.60 5.58 15.86
CA GLY A 75 -8.96 5.24 16.29
C GLY A 75 -9.10 5.23 17.81
N TYR A 76 -8.10 4.74 18.55
CA TYR A 76 -8.09 4.78 20.01
C TYR A 76 -8.11 6.21 20.56
N PHE A 77 -7.34 7.13 19.97
CA PHE A 77 -7.35 8.53 20.39
C PHE A 77 -8.66 9.23 20.02
N LEU A 78 -9.20 9.00 18.82
CA LEU A 78 -10.51 9.53 18.41
C LEU A 78 -11.63 9.07 19.33
N LEU A 79 -11.63 7.78 19.71
CA LEU A 79 -12.62 7.23 20.62
C LEU A 79 -12.60 7.93 21.98
N ARG A 80 -11.41 8.28 22.47
CA ARG A 80 -11.24 9.03 23.73
C ARG A 80 -11.73 10.47 23.63
N ILE A 81 -11.58 11.11 22.47
CA ILE A 81 -11.99 12.49 22.24
C ILE A 81 -13.51 12.57 22.05
N GLU A 82 -14.10 11.68 21.24
CA GLU A 82 -15.55 11.69 20.93
C GLU A 82 -16.43 11.14 22.06
N GLY A 83 -15.92 10.18 22.85
CA GLY A 83 -16.64 9.60 23.98
C GLY A 83 -17.91 8.84 23.56
N ARG A 84 -19.09 9.37 23.91
CA ARG A 84 -20.39 8.65 23.79
C ARG A 84 -20.88 8.44 22.36
N ARG A 85 -20.41 9.22 21.39
CA ARG A 85 -20.87 9.16 19.99
C ARG A 85 -19.69 9.13 19.02
N PRO A 86 -18.97 7.99 18.91
CA PRO A 86 -17.68 7.94 18.22
C PRO A 86 -17.82 7.71 16.71
N ILE A 87 -18.49 8.62 16.00
CA ILE A 87 -18.77 8.47 14.56
C ILE A 87 -17.47 8.57 13.76
N LEU A 88 -16.62 9.56 14.05
CA LEU A 88 -15.35 9.76 13.35
C LEU A 88 -14.39 8.61 13.60
N THR A 89 -14.41 8.02 14.79
CA THR A 89 -13.65 6.81 15.12
C THR A 89 -14.01 5.67 14.17
N PHE A 90 -15.31 5.39 13.99
CA PHE A 90 -15.74 4.31 13.09
C PHE A 90 -15.39 4.61 11.64
N VAL A 91 -15.62 5.84 11.18
CA VAL A 91 -15.24 6.27 9.83
C VAL A 91 -13.74 6.08 9.62
N GLN A 92 -12.90 6.54 10.55
CA GLN A 92 -11.45 6.40 10.47
C GLN A 92 -10.99 4.94 10.42
N LEU A 93 -11.56 4.07 11.26
CA LEU A 93 -11.19 2.66 11.30
C LEU A 93 -11.62 1.93 10.03
N VAL A 94 -12.85 2.16 9.55
CA VAL A 94 -13.37 1.52 8.34
C VAL A 94 -12.61 2.00 7.11
N THR A 95 -12.45 3.32 6.95
CA THR A 95 -11.73 3.89 5.81
C THR A 95 -10.25 3.51 5.84
N GLY A 96 -9.59 3.57 7.00
CA GLY A 96 -8.21 3.14 7.16
C GLY A 96 -8.00 1.65 6.84
N ALA A 97 -8.92 0.78 7.29
CA ALA A 97 -8.85 -0.64 6.98
C ALA A 97 -9.07 -0.91 5.48
N ALA A 98 -10.09 -0.29 4.88
CA ALA A 98 -10.37 -0.39 3.45
C ALA A 98 -9.17 0.08 2.61
N THR A 99 -8.57 1.19 3.00
CA THR A 99 -7.31 1.71 2.48
C THR A 99 -6.19 0.67 2.52
N GLY A 100 -5.94 0.05 3.67
CA GLY A 100 -4.89 -0.96 3.80
C GLY A 100 -5.10 -2.11 2.82
N VAL A 101 -6.34 -2.60 2.70
CA VAL A 101 -6.71 -3.66 1.75
C VAL A 101 -6.53 -3.21 0.29
N LEU A 102 -6.95 -2.00 -0.04
CA LEU A 102 -6.83 -1.44 -1.39
C LEU A 102 -5.37 -1.21 -1.81
N LEU A 103 -4.47 -0.95 -0.86
CA LEU A 103 -3.01 -0.87 -1.13
C LEU A 103 -2.38 -2.27 -1.32
N LEU A 104 -2.92 -3.30 -0.69
CA LEU A 104 -2.44 -4.68 -0.83
C LEU A 104 -2.82 -5.31 -2.18
N LEU A 105 -3.92 -4.88 -2.80
CA LEU A 105 -4.41 -5.43 -4.08
C LEU A 105 -3.44 -5.22 -5.26
N PRO A 106 -2.93 -4.00 -5.53
CA PRO A 106 -1.92 -3.77 -6.56
C PRO A 106 -0.66 -4.62 -6.38
N MET A 107 -0.16 -4.72 -5.15
CA MET A 107 1.02 -5.51 -4.83
C MET A 107 0.78 -7.01 -5.07
N LEU A 108 -0.42 -7.50 -4.75
CA LEU A 108 -0.83 -8.87 -5.07
C LEU A 108 -0.86 -9.11 -6.59
N LEU A 109 -1.42 -8.19 -7.37
CA LEU A 109 -1.45 -8.31 -8.83
C LEU A 109 -0.04 -8.34 -9.42
N MET A 110 0.84 -7.43 -9.00
CA MET A 110 2.25 -7.41 -9.43
C MET A 110 2.98 -8.70 -9.02
N ALA A 111 2.70 -9.23 -7.83
CA ALA A 111 3.27 -10.50 -7.39
C ALA A 111 2.76 -11.68 -8.25
N VAL A 112 1.48 -11.66 -8.68
CA VAL A 112 0.92 -12.66 -9.60
C VAL A 112 1.56 -12.60 -10.98
N ILE A 113 1.91 -11.40 -11.47
CA ILE A 113 2.67 -11.21 -12.71
C ILE A 113 4.08 -11.81 -12.53
N ALA A 114 4.81 -11.41 -11.49
CA ALA A 114 6.16 -11.89 -11.18
C ALA A 114 6.22 -13.41 -10.93
N PHE A 115 5.16 -14.01 -10.39
CA PHE A 115 5.10 -15.45 -10.11
C PHE A 115 5.02 -16.31 -11.37
N ARG A 116 4.54 -15.77 -12.50
CA ARG A 116 4.60 -16.45 -13.80
C ARG A 116 4.93 -15.44 -14.90
N PRO A 117 6.23 -15.20 -15.15
CA PRO A 117 6.66 -14.22 -16.16
C PRO A 117 6.33 -14.67 -17.59
N TYR A 118 6.29 -15.99 -17.85
CA TYR A 118 6.04 -16.57 -19.17
C TYR A 118 4.54 -16.64 -19.51
N ARG A 119 3.85 -15.50 -19.51
CA ARG A 119 2.47 -15.34 -19.98
C ARG A 119 2.41 -14.51 -21.25
N ASN A 120 1.25 -14.50 -21.91
CA ASN A 120 0.99 -13.60 -23.04
C ASN A 120 1.31 -12.15 -22.59
N PRO A 121 2.21 -11.42 -23.29
CA PRO A 121 2.59 -10.06 -22.95
C PRO A 121 1.42 -9.09 -22.75
N GLU A 122 0.34 -9.26 -23.52
CA GLU A 122 -0.86 -8.40 -23.41
C GLU A 122 -1.55 -8.54 -22.05
N ILE A 123 -1.57 -9.75 -21.48
CA ILE A 123 -2.15 -10.01 -20.14
C ILE A 123 -1.25 -9.38 -19.07
N THR A 124 0.06 -9.48 -19.21
CA THR A 124 1.04 -8.88 -18.29
C THR A 124 0.88 -7.36 -18.23
N VAL A 125 0.77 -6.69 -19.38
CA VAL A 125 0.55 -5.23 -19.44
C VAL A 125 -0.80 -4.86 -18.83
N THR A 126 -1.87 -5.58 -19.19
CA THR A 126 -3.22 -5.31 -18.64
C THR A 126 -3.24 -5.43 -17.12
N LEU A 127 -2.62 -6.47 -16.55
CA LEU A 127 -2.53 -6.64 -15.09
C LEU A 127 -1.67 -5.56 -14.42
N ASN A 128 -0.57 -5.15 -15.07
CA ASN A 128 0.27 -4.06 -14.60
C ASN A 128 -0.51 -2.73 -14.57
N ASP A 129 -1.26 -2.43 -15.62
CA ASP A 129 -2.07 -1.22 -15.72
C ASP A 129 -3.18 -1.19 -14.67
N ILE A 130 -3.85 -2.33 -14.44
CA ILE A 130 -4.84 -2.46 -13.35
C ILE A 130 -4.18 -2.22 -11.99
N ALA A 131 -2.98 -2.76 -11.76
CA ALA A 131 -2.27 -2.57 -10.51
C ALA A 131 -1.91 -1.08 -10.29
N TRP A 132 -1.37 -0.41 -11.31
CA TRP A 132 -1.01 1.01 -11.23
C TRP A 132 -2.21 1.95 -11.13
N LEU A 133 -3.25 1.74 -11.95
CA LEU A 133 -4.48 2.53 -11.88
C LEU A 133 -5.22 2.33 -10.56
N GLY A 134 -5.27 1.09 -10.06
CA GLY A 134 -5.83 0.78 -8.75
C GLY A 134 -5.07 1.45 -7.63
N GLY A 135 -3.74 1.32 -7.60
CA GLY A 135 -2.90 1.91 -6.56
C GLY A 135 -2.89 3.44 -6.57
N PHE A 136 -2.75 4.06 -7.75
CA PHE A 136 -2.65 5.51 -7.89
C PHE A 136 -3.97 6.23 -7.57
N LYS A 137 -5.12 5.71 -8.04
CA LYS A 137 -6.43 6.29 -7.71
C LYS A 137 -6.74 6.20 -6.22
N VAL A 138 -6.37 5.09 -5.58
CA VAL A 138 -6.56 4.88 -4.13
C VAL A 138 -5.75 5.88 -3.31
N TRP A 139 -4.49 6.14 -3.71
CA TRP A 139 -3.66 7.18 -3.09
C TRP A 139 -4.28 8.58 -3.20
N LEU A 140 -4.78 8.96 -4.37
CA LEU A 140 -5.43 10.24 -4.60
C LEU A 140 -6.73 10.41 -3.79
N GLN A 141 -7.55 9.36 -3.73
CA GLN A 141 -8.79 9.37 -2.97
C GLN A 141 -8.55 9.47 -1.46
N GLN A 142 -7.47 8.87 -0.97
CA GLN A 142 -7.08 8.99 0.43
C GLN A 142 -6.52 10.34 0.82
N LEU A 143 -5.69 10.97 0.00
CA LEU A 143 -5.23 12.34 0.27
C LEU A 143 -6.41 13.29 0.44
N CYS A 144 -7.44 13.13 -0.39
CA CYS A 144 -8.71 13.82 -0.20
C CYS A 144 -9.34 13.46 1.15
N LEU A 145 -9.61 12.18 1.44
CA LEU A 145 -10.30 11.76 2.67
C LEU A 145 -9.55 12.11 3.96
N SER A 146 -8.22 11.98 4.00
CA SER A 146 -7.40 12.39 5.15
C SER A 146 -7.31 13.90 5.30
N GLY A 147 -7.38 14.66 4.19
CA GLY A 147 -7.53 16.11 4.23
C GLY A 147 -8.83 16.54 4.90
N TRP A 148 -9.93 15.80 4.67
CA TRP A 148 -11.21 16.03 5.33
C TRP A 148 -11.21 15.66 6.82
N THR A 149 -10.53 14.57 7.23
CA THR A 149 -10.48 14.17 8.65
C THR A 149 -9.56 15.02 9.52
N VAL A 150 -8.60 15.74 8.93
CA VAL A 150 -7.71 16.68 9.65
C VAL A 150 -8.27 18.11 9.67
N ALA A 151 -9.19 18.44 8.76
CA ALA A 151 -9.83 19.75 8.66
C ALA A 151 -11.13 19.90 9.47
N CYS A 152 -11.63 18.82 10.10
CA CYS A 152 -12.74 18.83 11.05
C CYS A 152 -12.21 18.71 12.48
#